data_AF-A0AAX4NZC8-F1
#
_entry.id   AF-A0AAX4NZC8-F1
#
_cell.length_a   1.000
_cell.length_b   1.000
_cell.length_c   1.000
_cell.angle_alpha   90.00
_cell.angle_beta   90.00
_cell.angle_gamma   90.00
#
_symmetry.space_group_name_H-M   'P 1'
#
loop_
_entity.id
_entity.type
_entity.pdbx_description
1 polymer ?
#
loop_
_entity_poly.entity_id
_entity_poly.type
_entity_poly.pdbx_seq_one_letter_code
_entity_poly.pdbx_strand_id
1 'polypeptide(L)'
;MATAMVTELERRVPAGVGSGTAASRGGPGPKSDDAALPRDKSVFGSTDAYIGKKDELAQKAMIVAVLVAFQLLLLIQKLTGLGPLFSAMPVFLFLIAVEFVIQRLSQYHSVGAGYTVAGLICSVSAGVIQQIGGVLVKKAVITFGLMPYEYLFEKFGAPLGGHNTQLVLALVFQDLGYYWAHRCYHQVQLGWMFHAIHHNNDHYNFAVALRQSWGNNMTSWVFYLPLALFINPEALRWAAEWNLIYQYWVHTCLVRKTPAWFEYVFSTPSHHRVHHDRRLHKNFGGLFIIWDRMFGTFLSEVKLAEGVRGGGDLTRLDDGEEVSVFGTMLNQENYLVDLFQLQHPIQTARSLYKAKGLRQKLKVALEGAGFYSAVHKDRGIMPRASVPLNRRIRFSSRLPIPGSLYALVHFHVAVALFILVSVDPGVLNQSFLGVCSSYMPVVACLCSLAVINDGTRIAPYTETLRCFWIAAASKQDGGPVFYFFALSGLIALFNPEWLQATKVVSRPKKDI
;
A
#
# COMPACT_ATOMS: atom_id res chain seq x y z
N MET A 1 -17.49 26.89 22.49
CA MET A 1 -16.59 26.40 23.56
C MET A 1 -15.23 25.95 23.04
N ALA A 2 -15.13 25.12 21.99
CA ALA A 2 -13.84 24.71 21.40
C ALA A 2 -12.99 25.86 20.83
N THR A 3 -13.60 26.89 20.25
CA THR A 3 -12.89 28.06 19.70
C THR A 3 -12.28 28.97 20.78
N ALA A 4 -12.82 28.96 21.99
CA ALA A 4 -12.36 29.82 23.09
C ALA A 4 -11.15 29.23 23.85
N MET A 5 -10.95 27.90 23.81
CA MET A 5 -9.77 27.25 24.39
C MET A 5 -8.49 27.43 23.55
N VAL A 6 -8.64 27.67 22.24
CA VAL A 6 -7.48 27.83 21.33
C VAL A 6 -6.81 29.19 21.52
N THR A 7 -7.59 30.25 21.77
CA THR A 7 -7.05 31.62 21.92
C THR A 7 -6.29 31.83 23.23
N GLU A 8 -6.59 31.08 24.29
CA GLU A 8 -5.93 31.24 25.60
C GLU A 8 -4.54 30.54 25.67
N LEU A 9 -4.31 29.53 24.81
CA LEU A 9 -3.04 28.79 24.76
C LEU A 9 -1.92 29.52 23.97
N GLU A 10 -2.27 30.42 23.05
CA GLU A 10 -1.29 31.23 22.30
C GLU A 10 -0.65 32.34 23.16
N ARG A 11 -1.24 32.69 24.31
CA ARG A 11 -0.77 33.79 25.17
C ARG A 11 0.34 33.43 26.16
N ARG A 12 0.74 32.15 26.27
CA ARG A 12 1.61 31.68 27.38
C ARG A 12 2.96 31.09 26.97
N VAL A 13 3.51 31.41 25.80
CA VAL A 13 4.89 31.02 25.45
C VAL A 13 5.81 32.23 25.61
N PRO A 14 6.79 32.23 26.54
CA PRO A 14 7.77 33.30 26.64
C PRO A 14 8.73 33.27 25.45
N ALA A 15 8.96 34.43 24.86
CA ALA A 15 9.96 34.63 23.82
C ALA A 15 11.38 34.69 24.41
N GLY A 16 12.30 33.95 23.80
CA GLY A 16 13.71 34.31 23.71
C GLY A 16 14.66 33.65 24.72
N VAL A 17 15.55 32.80 24.19
CA VAL A 17 16.92 32.68 24.71
C VAL A 17 17.86 32.65 23.50
N GLY A 18 18.74 33.65 23.44
CA GLY A 18 19.71 33.86 22.37
C GLY A 18 20.84 32.84 22.38
N SER A 19 21.30 32.51 21.17
CA SER A 19 22.48 31.67 20.93
C SER A 19 23.77 32.45 21.23
N GLY A 20 24.45 32.06 22.29
CA GLY A 20 25.83 32.47 22.58
C GLY A 20 26.80 31.79 21.60
N THR A 21 27.69 32.59 21.03
CA THR A 21 28.77 32.19 20.14
C THR A 21 29.90 31.53 20.93
N ALA A 22 30.35 30.36 20.50
CA ALA A 22 31.62 29.77 20.93
C ALA A 22 32.44 29.37 19.71
N ALA A 23 33.56 30.06 19.53
CA ALA A 23 34.55 29.80 18.50
C ALA A 23 35.44 28.61 18.88
N SER A 24 35.73 27.72 17.93
CA SER A 24 37.00 26.97 17.95
C SER A 24 37.50 26.61 16.54
N ARG A 25 38.62 27.26 16.22
CA ARG A 25 39.83 26.87 15.46
C ARG A 25 39.72 25.78 14.38
N GLY A 26 40.10 26.17 13.17
CA GLY A 26 40.20 25.31 11.99
C GLY A 26 41.50 24.53 11.84
N GLY A 27 41.41 23.52 10.98
CA GLY A 27 42.48 22.89 10.21
C GLY A 27 41.88 22.40 8.88
N PRO A 28 42.60 22.42 7.75
CA PRO A 28 42.02 22.12 6.44
C PRO A 28 42.00 20.60 6.20
N GLY A 29 40.83 19.98 6.35
CA GLY A 29 40.55 18.63 5.84
C GLY A 29 40.00 18.69 4.40
N PRO A 30 40.17 17.63 3.58
CA PRO A 30 39.82 17.64 2.18
C PRO A 30 38.32 17.87 1.98
N LYS A 31 37.96 18.77 1.06
CA LYS A 31 36.58 19.04 0.64
C LYS A 31 36.01 17.78 -0.01
N SER A 32 35.22 17.01 0.73
CA SER A 32 34.17 16.19 0.12
C SER A 32 33.03 17.13 -0.24
N ASP A 33 32.62 17.13 -1.50
CA ASP A 33 31.38 17.76 -1.97
C ASP A 33 30.17 16.97 -1.44
N ASP A 34 30.05 16.86 -0.11
CA ASP A 34 28.87 16.34 0.56
C ASP A 34 27.78 17.39 0.45
N ALA A 35 27.09 17.37 -0.68
CA ALA A 35 25.91 18.18 -0.93
C ALA A 35 24.78 17.71 0.02
N ALA A 36 24.83 18.18 1.27
CA ALA A 36 23.70 18.17 2.17
C ALA A 36 22.48 18.74 1.43
N LEU A 37 21.31 18.11 1.60
CA LEU A 37 20.07 18.61 1.02
C LEU A 37 19.93 20.12 1.28
N PRO A 38 19.59 20.94 0.26
CA PRO A 38 19.28 22.36 0.43
C PRO A 38 18.36 22.58 1.65
N ARG A 39 18.61 23.65 2.41
CA ARG A 39 17.94 23.96 3.70
C ARG A 39 16.41 23.92 3.63
N ASP A 40 15.88 24.03 2.43
CA ASP A 40 14.48 24.09 2.08
C ASP A 40 13.97 22.80 1.46
N LYS A 41 14.62 21.62 1.49
CA LYS A 41 14.06 20.36 0.94
C LYS A 41 13.70 19.33 2.02
N SER A 42 12.47 18.82 1.98
CA SER A 42 12.08 17.62 2.72
C SER A 42 12.74 16.38 2.12
N VAL A 43 12.89 15.30 2.92
CA VAL A 43 13.47 14.02 2.46
C VAL A 43 12.65 13.38 1.34
N PHE A 44 11.36 13.70 1.29
CA PHE A 44 10.44 13.32 0.21
C PHE A 44 10.31 14.45 -0.82
N GLY A 45 11.38 15.25 -0.98
CA GLY A 45 11.61 16.23 -2.05
C GLY A 45 10.53 17.29 -2.24
N SER A 46 9.70 17.58 -1.25
CA SER A 46 8.98 18.86 -1.24
C SER A 46 9.94 19.93 -0.75
N THR A 47 10.22 20.93 -1.57
CA THR A 47 10.89 22.12 -1.07
C THR A 47 9.96 22.81 -0.06
N ASP A 48 10.34 22.92 1.21
CA ASP A 48 9.74 23.81 2.20
C ASP A 48 9.65 25.27 1.68
N ALA A 49 10.49 25.67 0.71
CA ALA A 49 10.40 26.96 0.02
C ALA A 49 9.30 27.05 -1.06
N TYR A 50 8.75 25.93 -1.56
CA TYR A 50 7.64 25.91 -2.54
C TYR A 50 6.27 25.72 -1.86
N ILE A 51 6.23 25.73 -0.52
CA ILE A 51 5.01 25.65 0.30
C ILE A 51 4.17 26.92 0.10
N GLY A 52 3.41 26.97 -0.97
CA GLY A 52 2.40 28.00 -1.17
C GLY A 52 1.17 27.76 -0.29
N LYS A 53 0.29 28.77 -0.22
CA LYS A 53 -1.10 28.65 0.31
C LYS A 53 -1.91 27.52 -0.35
N LYS A 54 -1.56 27.13 -1.58
CA LYS A 54 -2.26 26.08 -2.36
C LYS A 54 -2.09 24.69 -1.76
N ASP A 55 -0.93 24.37 -1.18
CA ASP A 55 -0.68 23.07 -0.55
C ASP A 55 -1.37 22.97 0.81
N GLU A 56 -1.42 24.06 1.56
CA GLU A 56 -2.20 24.15 2.81
C GLU A 56 -3.69 23.97 2.53
N LEU A 57 -4.21 24.58 1.46
CA LEU A 57 -5.60 24.39 1.03
C LEU A 57 -5.85 22.94 0.58
N ALA A 58 -4.92 22.33 -0.17
CA ALA A 58 -5.02 20.94 -0.59
C ALA A 58 -5.04 19.98 0.62
N GLN A 59 -4.20 20.22 1.62
CA GLN A 59 -4.21 19.47 2.87
C GLN A 59 -5.54 19.62 3.61
N LYS A 60 -6.03 20.86 3.79
CA LYS A 60 -7.32 21.12 4.46
C LYS A 60 -8.47 20.46 3.70
N ALA A 61 -8.51 20.59 2.39
CA ALA A 61 -9.51 19.96 1.53
C ALA A 61 -9.47 18.43 1.66
N MET A 62 -8.27 17.84 1.73
CA MET A 62 -8.12 16.40 1.90
C MET A 62 -8.59 15.93 3.28
N ILE A 63 -8.27 16.66 4.35
CA ILE A 63 -8.78 16.36 5.70
C ILE A 63 -10.31 16.41 5.72
N VAL A 64 -10.91 17.43 5.12
CA VAL A 64 -12.38 17.53 5.00
C VAL A 64 -12.94 16.35 4.20
N ALA A 65 -12.32 15.98 3.08
CA ALA A 65 -12.73 14.84 2.27
C ALA A 65 -12.71 13.52 3.07
N VAL A 66 -11.68 13.28 3.89
CA VAL A 66 -11.58 12.11 4.78
C VAL A 66 -12.69 12.11 5.83
N LEU A 67 -12.99 13.26 6.43
CA LEU A 67 -14.09 13.37 7.41
C LEU A 67 -15.46 13.12 6.76
N VAL A 68 -15.70 13.66 5.56
CA VAL A 68 -16.91 13.40 4.78
C VAL A 68 -17.01 11.92 4.40
N ALA A 69 -15.91 11.33 3.93
CA ALA A 69 -15.81 9.91 3.60
C ALA A 69 -16.18 9.02 4.80
N PHE A 70 -15.75 9.37 6.01
CA PHE A 70 -16.13 8.67 7.23
C PHE A 70 -17.64 8.78 7.52
N GLN A 71 -18.24 9.96 7.35
CA GLN A 71 -19.70 10.11 7.50
C GLN A 71 -20.47 9.32 6.44
N LEU A 72 -19.99 9.30 5.19
CA LEU A 72 -20.57 8.49 4.12
C LEU A 72 -20.50 7.00 4.43
N LEU A 73 -19.38 6.51 4.98
CA LEU A 73 -19.24 5.13 5.45
C LEU A 73 -20.32 4.78 6.46
N LEU A 74 -20.51 5.61 7.49
CA LEU A 74 -21.53 5.39 8.53
C LEU A 74 -22.95 5.46 7.96
N LEU A 75 -23.20 6.37 7.02
CA LEU A 75 -24.50 6.48 6.34
C LEU A 75 -24.80 5.23 5.49
N ILE A 76 -23.82 4.73 4.72
CA ILE A 76 -23.96 3.52 3.91
C ILE A 76 -24.26 2.31 4.80
N GLN A 77 -23.52 2.14 5.91
CA GLN A 77 -23.81 1.08 6.89
C GLN A 77 -25.25 1.18 7.41
N LYS A 78 -25.70 2.38 7.79
CA LYS A 78 -27.05 2.61 8.30
C LYS A 78 -28.14 2.31 7.27
N LEU A 79 -27.93 2.66 6.00
CA LEU A 79 -28.91 2.47 4.94
C LEU A 79 -28.97 1.04 4.40
N THR A 80 -27.85 0.34 4.40
CA THR A 80 -27.72 -0.97 3.72
C THR A 80 -27.64 -2.15 4.69
N GLY A 81 -27.28 -1.92 5.96
CA GLY A 81 -26.97 -2.97 6.92
C GLY A 81 -25.69 -3.75 6.61
N LEU A 82 -24.91 -3.31 5.61
CA LEU A 82 -23.64 -3.96 5.26
C LEU A 82 -22.60 -3.77 6.36
N GLY A 83 -21.73 -4.77 6.52
CA GLY A 83 -20.58 -4.70 7.41
C GLY A 83 -19.64 -3.53 7.05
N PRO A 84 -18.79 -3.08 8.00
CA PRO A 84 -17.90 -1.95 7.80
C PRO A 84 -17.04 -2.01 6.53
N LEU A 85 -16.40 -3.14 6.26
CA LEU A 85 -15.48 -3.26 5.13
C LEU A 85 -16.18 -3.13 3.77
N PHE A 86 -17.35 -3.79 3.60
CA PHE A 86 -18.14 -3.68 2.37
C PHE A 86 -18.65 -2.26 2.14
N SER A 87 -19.09 -1.59 3.22
CA SER A 87 -19.53 -0.20 3.18
C SER A 87 -18.39 0.77 2.82
N ALA A 88 -17.14 0.42 3.11
CA ALA A 88 -15.96 1.24 2.84
C ALA A 88 -15.50 1.19 1.37
N MET A 89 -15.83 0.14 0.62
CA MET A 89 -15.41 0.00 -0.79
C MET A 89 -15.75 1.21 -1.68
N PRO A 90 -17.01 1.70 -1.75
CA PRO A 90 -17.33 2.89 -2.54
C PRO A 90 -16.66 4.15 -2.00
N VAL A 91 -16.43 4.23 -0.69
CA VAL A 91 -15.78 5.36 -0.02
C VAL A 91 -14.29 5.44 -0.40
N PHE A 92 -13.62 4.30 -0.54
CA PHE A 92 -12.23 4.23 -1.02
C PHE A 92 -12.11 4.74 -2.46
N LEU A 93 -13.02 4.32 -3.35
CA LEU A 93 -13.02 4.83 -4.74
C LEU A 93 -13.29 6.33 -4.80
N PHE A 94 -14.20 6.83 -3.96
CA PHE A 94 -14.44 8.27 -3.80
C PHE A 94 -13.18 9.02 -3.36
N LEU A 95 -12.46 8.53 -2.35
CA LEU A 95 -11.23 9.18 -1.87
C LEU A 95 -10.10 9.18 -2.91
N ILE A 96 -9.96 8.11 -3.71
CA ILE A 96 -9.03 8.09 -4.85
C ILE A 96 -9.38 9.18 -5.87
N ALA A 97 -10.67 9.31 -6.23
CA ALA A 97 -11.13 10.31 -7.18
C ALA A 97 -10.89 11.73 -6.65
N VAL A 98 -11.20 11.98 -5.37
CA VAL A 98 -10.98 13.28 -4.72
C VAL A 98 -9.49 13.60 -4.60
N GLU A 99 -8.64 12.64 -4.23
CA GLU A 99 -7.18 12.83 -4.19
C GLU A 99 -6.64 13.18 -5.56
N PHE A 100 -7.08 12.48 -6.61
CA PHE A 100 -6.70 12.80 -7.98
C PHE A 100 -7.11 14.22 -8.36
N VAL A 101 -8.37 14.62 -8.10
CA VAL A 101 -8.86 15.97 -8.42
C VAL A 101 -8.08 17.05 -7.66
N ILE A 102 -7.88 16.87 -6.35
CA ILE A 102 -7.14 17.83 -5.52
C ILE A 102 -5.71 17.98 -6.05
N GLN A 103 -4.99 16.87 -6.31
CA GLN A 103 -3.63 16.93 -6.86
C GLN A 103 -3.57 17.71 -8.19
N ARG A 104 -4.57 17.54 -9.07
CA ARG A 104 -4.63 18.23 -10.36
C ARG A 104 -4.93 19.72 -10.22
N LEU A 105 -5.88 20.09 -9.37
CA LEU A 105 -6.29 21.48 -9.17
C LEU A 105 -5.27 22.31 -8.39
N SER A 106 -4.64 21.72 -7.37
CA SER A 106 -3.61 22.39 -6.58
C SER A 106 -2.25 22.41 -7.26
N GLN A 107 -2.05 21.57 -8.29
CA GLN A 107 -0.74 21.31 -8.91
C GLN A 107 0.29 20.79 -7.89
N TYR A 108 -0.20 20.06 -6.88
CA TYR A 108 0.63 19.55 -5.80
C TYR A 108 1.79 18.68 -6.32
N HIS A 109 3.00 18.97 -5.85
CA HIS A 109 4.19 18.20 -6.21
C HIS A 109 4.93 17.75 -4.96
N SER A 110 5.01 16.44 -4.76
CA SER A 110 5.91 15.81 -3.78
C SER A 110 6.53 14.57 -4.40
N VAL A 111 7.68 14.12 -3.87
CA VAL A 111 8.26 12.84 -4.30
C VAL A 111 7.24 11.75 -3.98
N GLY A 112 6.88 10.97 -4.99
CA GLY A 112 5.88 9.91 -4.88
C GLY A 112 4.43 10.37 -5.07
N ALA A 113 4.07 11.65 -4.96
CA ALA A 113 2.70 12.07 -5.28
C ALA A 113 2.43 11.92 -6.79
N GLY A 114 1.34 11.22 -7.13
CA GLY A 114 0.88 11.10 -8.50
C GLY A 114 0.05 9.86 -8.74
N TYR A 115 -0.66 9.86 -9.86
CA TYR A 115 -1.42 8.73 -10.36
C TYR A 115 -1.01 8.44 -11.81
N THR A 116 -0.77 7.17 -12.09
CA THR A 116 -0.72 6.63 -13.45
C THR A 116 -1.87 5.65 -13.61
N VAL A 117 -2.40 5.53 -14.83
CA VAL A 117 -3.47 4.56 -15.12
C VAL A 117 -2.99 3.14 -14.83
N ALA A 118 -1.78 2.79 -15.26
CA ALA A 118 -1.17 1.49 -14.99
C ALA A 118 -0.98 1.23 -13.48
N GLY A 119 -0.50 2.21 -12.71
CA GLY A 119 -0.32 2.09 -11.27
C GLY A 119 -1.64 1.94 -10.52
N LEU A 120 -2.67 2.71 -10.90
CA LEU A 120 -4.02 2.59 -10.34
C LEU A 120 -4.60 1.21 -10.59
N ILE A 121 -4.62 0.77 -11.87
CA ILE A 121 -5.11 -0.56 -12.26
C ILE A 121 -4.35 -1.63 -11.48
N CYS A 122 -3.02 -1.61 -11.49
CA CYS A 122 -2.22 -2.64 -10.82
C CYS A 122 -2.47 -2.69 -9.31
N SER A 123 -2.62 -1.53 -8.66
CA SER A 123 -2.80 -1.46 -7.20
C SER A 123 -4.16 -1.98 -6.77
N VAL A 124 -5.23 -1.58 -7.46
CA VAL A 124 -6.58 -2.06 -7.17
C VAL A 124 -6.74 -3.53 -7.62
N SER A 125 -6.14 -3.93 -8.75
CA SER A 125 -6.08 -5.33 -9.18
C SER A 125 -5.43 -6.25 -8.14
N ALA A 126 -4.34 -5.81 -7.49
CA ALA A 126 -3.71 -6.58 -6.42
C ALA A 126 -4.69 -6.83 -5.25
N GLY A 127 -5.47 -5.80 -4.87
CA GLY A 127 -6.55 -5.94 -3.89
C GLY A 127 -7.65 -6.89 -4.34
N VAL A 128 -8.09 -6.83 -5.60
CA VAL A 128 -9.06 -7.79 -6.16
C VAL A 128 -8.53 -9.22 -6.09
N ILE A 129 -7.28 -9.45 -6.50
CA ILE A 129 -6.64 -10.78 -6.41
C ILE A 129 -6.48 -11.23 -4.96
N GLN A 130 -6.18 -10.31 -4.03
CA GLN A 130 -6.17 -10.62 -2.60
C GLN A 130 -7.53 -11.14 -2.12
N GLN A 131 -8.63 -10.47 -2.47
CA GLN A 131 -9.97 -10.89 -2.06
C GLN A 131 -10.38 -12.23 -2.69
N ILE A 132 -10.12 -12.41 -3.99
CA ILE A 132 -10.34 -13.71 -4.67
C ILE A 132 -9.54 -14.81 -3.98
N GLY A 133 -8.25 -14.57 -3.73
CA GLY A 133 -7.39 -15.50 -2.99
C GLY A 133 -7.96 -15.84 -1.62
N GLY A 134 -8.44 -14.83 -0.87
CA GLY A 134 -9.11 -15.00 0.42
C GLY A 134 -10.34 -15.90 0.36
N VAL A 135 -11.16 -15.80 -0.69
CA VAL A 135 -12.32 -16.69 -0.90
C VAL A 135 -11.85 -18.11 -1.24
N LEU A 136 -10.86 -18.27 -2.12
CA LEU A 136 -10.37 -19.57 -2.56
C LEU A 136 -9.64 -20.33 -1.44
N VAL A 137 -8.92 -19.61 -0.58
CA VAL A 137 -8.24 -20.17 0.59
C VAL A 137 -9.07 -20.00 1.88
N LYS A 138 -10.35 -19.62 1.77
CA LYS A 138 -11.24 -19.35 2.92
C LYS A 138 -11.26 -20.50 3.90
N LYS A 139 -11.26 -21.75 3.42
CA LYS A 139 -11.17 -22.94 4.27
C LYS A 139 -9.87 -22.92 5.10
N ALA A 140 -8.73 -22.63 4.49
CA ALA A 140 -7.45 -22.54 5.20
C ALA A 140 -7.43 -21.36 6.19
N VAL A 141 -7.95 -20.19 5.81
CA VAL A 141 -8.03 -19.02 6.71
C VAL A 141 -8.91 -19.31 7.93
N ILE A 142 -10.05 -19.96 7.73
CA ILE A 142 -10.92 -20.37 8.84
C ILE A 142 -10.24 -21.45 9.68
N THR A 143 -9.70 -22.50 9.06
CA THR A 143 -9.09 -23.64 9.78
C THR A 143 -7.86 -23.26 10.58
N PHE A 144 -6.97 -22.43 10.03
CA PHE A 144 -5.72 -22.07 10.70
C PHE A 144 -5.84 -20.77 11.48
N GLY A 145 -6.73 -19.85 11.12
CA GLY A 145 -6.89 -18.57 11.79
C GLY A 145 -8.01 -18.54 12.82
N LEU A 146 -9.26 -18.71 12.35
CA LEU A 146 -10.44 -18.48 13.19
C LEU A 146 -10.73 -19.64 14.15
N MET A 147 -10.68 -20.89 13.67
CA MET A 147 -11.00 -22.06 14.51
C MET A 147 -10.09 -22.16 15.75
N PRO A 148 -8.76 -21.97 15.68
CA PRO A 148 -7.92 -22.01 16.88
C PRO A 148 -8.26 -20.89 17.86
N TYR A 149 -8.57 -19.69 17.35
CA TYR A 149 -8.99 -18.57 18.19
C TYR A 149 -10.30 -18.86 18.92
N GLU A 150 -11.33 -19.30 18.18
CA GLU A 150 -12.64 -19.63 18.73
C GLU A 150 -12.56 -20.80 19.71
N TYR A 151 -11.77 -21.84 19.41
CA TYR A 151 -11.50 -22.94 20.33
C TYR A 151 -10.85 -22.47 21.63
N LEU A 152 -9.81 -21.63 21.56
CA LEU A 152 -9.16 -21.09 22.75
C LEU A 152 -10.11 -20.22 23.57
N PHE A 153 -10.93 -19.40 22.91
CA PHE A 153 -11.93 -18.58 23.57
C PHE A 153 -13.02 -19.42 24.25
N GLU A 154 -13.51 -20.48 23.58
CA GLU A 154 -14.51 -21.39 24.17
C GLU A 154 -13.95 -22.13 25.40
N LYS A 155 -12.68 -22.55 25.36
CA LYS A 155 -12.06 -23.31 26.45
C LYS A 155 -11.57 -22.45 27.61
N PHE A 156 -11.05 -21.26 27.32
CA PHE A 156 -10.29 -20.46 28.29
C PHE A 156 -10.70 -18.99 28.34
N GLY A 157 -11.62 -18.55 27.48
CA GLY A 157 -12.00 -17.15 27.36
C GLY A 157 -12.77 -16.65 28.58
N ALA A 158 -12.29 -15.54 29.14
CA ALA A 158 -12.94 -14.79 30.21
C ALA A 158 -13.09 -13.32 29.76
N PRO A 159 -14.17 -12.97 29.03
CA PRO A 159 -14.36 -11.62 28.51
C PRO A 159 -14.30 -10.55 29.61
N LEU A 160 -13.43 -9.57 29.43
CA LEU A 160 -13.32 -8.43 30.32
C LEU A 160 -14.41 -7.39 30.00
N GLY A 161 -15.34 -7.19 30.94
CA GLY A 161 -16.37 -6.16 30.85
C GLY A 161 -17.50 -6.47 29.86
N GLY A 162 -18.37 -5.48 29.64
CA GLY A 162 -19.52 -5.60 28.73
C GLY A 162 -19.18 -5.35 27.27
N HIS A 163 -20.19 -5.33 26.41
CA HIS A 163 -20.04 -5.17 24.95
C HIS A 163 -19.15 -3.98 24.56
N ASN A 164 -19.44 -2.77 25.07
CA ASN A 164 -18.64 -1.58 24.74
C ASN A 164 -17.19 -1.68 25.22
N THR A 165 -16.96 -2.28 26.40
CA THR A 165 -15.62 -2.53 26.92
C THR A 165 -14.87 -3.48 26.00
N GLN A 166 -15.53 -4.55 25.52
CA GLN A 166 -14.95 -5.50 24.57
C GLN A 166 -14.57 -4.82 23.25
N LEU A 167 -15.40 -3.93 22.69
CA LEU A 167 -15.06 -3.20 21.46
C LEU A 167 -13.82 -2.32 21.62
N VAL A 168 -13.72 -1.58 22.73
CA VAL A 168 -12.57 -0.71 23.01
C VAL A 168 -11.30 -1.53 23.24
N LEU A 169 -11.37 -2.57 24.06
CA LEU A 169 -10.23 -3.46 24.31
C LEU A 169 -9.81 -4.15 23.01
N ALA A 170 -10.76 -4.61 22.20
CA ALA A 170 -10.47 -5.23 20.92
C ALA A 170 -9.74 -4.27 19.98
N LEU A 171 -10.17 -3.00 19.84
CA LEU A 171 -9.46 -2.02 19.01
C LEU A 171 -8.00 -1.82 19.45
N VAL A 172 -7.77 -1.69 20.75
CA VAL A 172 -6.42 -1.46 21.30
C VAL A 172 -5.54 -2.69 21.12
N PHE A 173 -6.01 -3.86 21.54
CA PHE A 173 -5.19 -5.07 21.55
C PHE A 173 -5.09 -5.76 20.18
N GLN A 174 -6.11 -5.63 19.33
CA GLN A 174 -6.01 -6.05 17.94
C GLN A 174 -4.94 -5.22 17.22
N ASP A 175 -4.86 -3.90 17.46
CA ASP A 175 -3.82 -3.07 16.87
C ASP A 175 -2.41 -3.41 17.41
N LEU A 176 -2.29 -3.82 18.68
CA LEU A 176 -1.03 -4.36 19.20
C LEU A 176 -0.63 -5.67 18.51
N GLY A 177 -1.57 -6.58 18.28
CA GLY A 177 -1.35 -7.80 17.49
C GLY A 177 -0.92 -7.47 16.06
N TYR A 178 -1.57 -6.47 15.45
CA TYR A 178 -1.20 -5.95 14.14
C TYR A 178 0.22 -5.40 14.12
N TYR A 179 0.61 -4.57 15.11
CA TYR A 179 1.97 -4.03 15.23
C TYR A 179 3.03 -5.14 15.17
N TRP A 180 2.86 -6.22 15.93
CA TRP A 180 3.82 -7.33 15.94
C TRP A 180 3.81 -8.13 14.65
N ALA A 181 2.64 -8.40 14.08
CA ALA A 181 2.53 -9.06 12.77
C ALA A 181 3.23 -8.23 11.68
N HIS A 182 2.96 -6.92 11.65
CA HIS A 182 3.50 -6.00 10.68
C HIS A 182 5.02 -5.84 10.82
N ARG A 183 5.51 -5.67 12.05
CA ARG A 183 6.95 -5.68 12.33
C ARG A 183 7.59 -6.99 11.88
N CYS A 184 6.97 -8.14 12.15
CA CYS A 184 7.43 -9.44 11.68
C CYS A 184 7.52 -9.48 10.14
N TYR A 185 6.55 -8.92 9.43
CA TYR A 185 6.57 -8.86 7.96
C TYR A 185 7.71 -8.02 7.38
N HIS A 186 8.21 -7.03 8.11
CA HIS A 186 9.39 -6.29 7.69
C HIS A 186 10.71 -6.95 8.09
N GLN A 187 10.72 -7.72 9.17
CA GLN A 187 11.96 -8.33 9.69
C GLN A 187 12.20 -9.74 9.14
N VAL A 188 11.16 -10.52 8.86
CA VAL A 188 11.24 -11.92 8.44
C VAL A 188 11.01 -12.03 6.94
N GLN A 189 11.90 -12.71 6.21
CA GLN A 189 11.81 -12.77 4.75
C GLN A 189 10.53 -13.43 4.24
N LEU A 190 10.07 -14.50 4.88
CA LEU A 190 8.81 -15.15 4.50
C LEU A 190 7.58 -14.23 4.68
N GLY A 191 7.65 -13.26 5.60
CA GLY A 191 6.64 -12.20 5.71
C GLY A 191 6.85 -11.13 4.64
N TRP A 192 8.10 -10.68 4.47
CA TRP A 192 8.45 -9.63 3.53
C TRP A 192 8.12 -10.00 2.09
N MET A 193 8.25 -11.27 1.68
CA MET A 193 7.97 -11.67 0.30
C MET A 193 6.52 -11.41 -0.11
N PHE A 194 5.56 -11.43 0.83
CA PHE A 194 4.18 -11.05 0.55
C PHE A 194 3.96 -9.57 0.78
N HIS A 195 4.50 -9.04 1.89
CA HIS A 195 4.26 -7.66 2.28
C HIS A 195 4.95 -6.66 1.34
N ALA A 196 6.04 -7.03 0.68
CA ALA A 196 6.74 -6.20 -0.29
C ALA A 196 5.85 -5.73 -1.46
N ILE A 197 4.80 -6.50 -1.82
CA ILE A 197 3.81 -6.10 -2.83
C ILE A 197 3.12 -4.78 -2.46
N HIS A 198 2.89 -4.56 -1.16
CA HIS A 198 2.34 -3.31 -0.67
C HIS A 198 3.29 -2.13 -0.86
N HIS A 199 4.58 -2.35 -0.63
CA HIS A 199 5.65 -1.35 -0.75
C HIS A 199 6.19 -1.14 -2.16
N ASN A 200 5.71 -1.88 -3.16
CA ASN A 200 6.32 -1.91 -4.48
C ASN A 200 5.79 -0.88 -5.48
N ASN A 201 4.93 0.08 -5.05
CA ASN A 201 4.42 1.13 -5.94
C ASN A 201 5.36 2.36 -6.00
N ASP A 202 5.59 2.88 -7.20
CA ASP A 202 6.45 4.07 -7.41
C ASP A 202 5.83 5.38 -6.89
N HIS A 203 4.50 5.40 -6.76
CA HIS A 203 3.75 6.54 -6.25
C HIS A 203 3.07 6.22 -4.92
N TYR A 204 3.05 7.17 -4.01
CA TYR A 204 2.37 7.06 -2.72
C TYR A 204 1.06 7.85 -2.75
N ASN A 205 -0.05 7.13 -2.80
CA ASN A 205 -1.42 7.63 -2.94
C ASN A 205 -2.42 6.61 -2.38
N PHE A 206 -3.70 6.95 -2.32
CA PHE A 206 -4.71 6.07 -1.70
C PHE A 206 -4.89 4.72 -2.40
N ALA A 207 -4.53 4.59 -3.68
CA ALA A 207 -4.61 3.30 -4.36
C ALA A 207 -3.60 2.30 -3.79
N VAL A 208 -2.49 2.77 -3.21
CA VAL A 208 -1.49 1.92 -2.53
C VAL A 208 -2.10 1.18 -1.33
N ALA A 209 -3.06 1.78 -0.63
CA ALA A 209 -3.75 1.10 0.48
C ALA A 209 -4.43 -0.20 0.03
N LEU A 210 -4.96 -0.21 -1.20
CA LEU A 210 -5.64 -1.36 -1.81
C LEU A 210 -4.68 -2.38 -2.41
N ARG A 211 -3.39 -2.07 -2.46
CA ARG A 211 -2.34 -2.93 -3.01
C ARG A 211 -1.88 -3.96 -1.98
N GLN A 212 -2.77 -4.85 -1.60
CA GLN A 212 -2.52 -5.85 -0.57
C GLN A 212 -2.16 -7.22 -1.17
N SER A 213 -1.37 -8.00 -0.44
CA SER A 213 -1.05 -9.36 -0.87
C SER A 213 -2.03 -10.41 -0.34
N TRP A 214 -2.38 -11.39 -1.18
CA TRP A 214 -3.16 -12.56 -0.76
C TRP A 214 -2.46 -13.36 0.35
N GLY A 215 -1.12 -13.31 0.42
CA GLY A 215 -0.34 -14.03 1.43
C GLY A 215 -0.24 -13.33 2.79
N ASN A 216 -0.52 -12.03 2.88
CA ASN A 216 -0.37 -11.26 4.14
C ASN A 216 -1.27 -11.78 5.26
N ASN A 217 -2.42 -12.39 4.95
CA ASN A 217 -3.37 -12.86 5.96
C ASN A 217 -3.15 -14.32 6.39
N MET A 218 -2.18 -15.03 5.81
CA MET A 218 -1.98 -16.46 6.10
C MET A 218 -1.26 -16.72 7.43
N THR A 219 -0.54 -15.72 7.95
CA THR A 219 0.38 -15.92 9.09
C THR A 219 0.13 -14.98 10.26
N SER A 220 -0.66 -13.92 10.10
CA SER A 220 -0.90 -12.92 11.15
C SER A 220 -1.74 -13.45 12.32
N TRP A 221 -2.55 -14.48 12.08
CA TRP A 221 -3.49 -15.02 13.07
C TRP A 221 -2.83 -15.45 14.38
N VAL A 222 -1.58 -15.90 14.34
CA VAL A 222 -0.81 -16.32 15.54
C VAL A 222 -0.64 -15.18 16.54
N PHE A 223 -0.54 -13.93 16.07
CA PHE A 223 -0.38 -12.76 16.92
C PHE A 223 -1.66 -12.37 17.67
N TYR A 224 -2.81 -12.89 17.24
CA TYR A 224 -4.09 -12.62 17.88
C TYR A 224 -4.49 -13.71 18.88
N LEU A 225 -3.91 -14.91 18.83
CA LEU A 225 -4.28 -16.03 19.74
C LEU A 225 -4.29 -15.67 21.23
N PRO A 226 -3.34 -14.90 21.78
CA PRO A 226 -3.38 -14.52 23.19
C PRO A 226 -4.62 -13.71 23.58
N LEU A 227 -5.22 -13.00 22.62
CA LEU A 227 -6.42 -12.19 22.85
C LEU A 227 -7.65 -13.05 23.09
N ALA A 228 -7.66 -14.32 22.65
CA ALA A 228 -8.75 -15.26 22.90
C ALA A 228 -9.02 -15.50 24.39
N LEU A 229 -8.09 -15.15 25.27
CA LEU A 229 -8.28 -15.27 26.72
C LEU A 229 -9.23 -14.20 27.28
N PHE A 230 -9.41 -13.07 26.60
CA PHE A 230 -10.18 -11.93 27.16
C PHE A 230 -10.96 -11.08 26.16
N ILE A 231 -10.79 -11.32 24.85
CA ILE A 231 -11.50 -10.64 23.75
C ILE A 231 -12.35 -11.65 23.00
N ASN A 232 -13.65 -11.38 22.91
CA ASN A 232 -14.54 -12.24 22.16
C ASN A 232 -14.27 -12.18 20.63
N PRO A 233 -14.54 -13.27 19.89
CA PRO A 233 -14.23 -13.32 18.45
C PRO A 233 -14.95 -12.25 17.62
N GLU A 234 -16.16 -11.84 18.03
CA GLU A 234 -16.94 -10.82 17.33
C GLU A 234 -16.28 -9.43 17.42
N ALA A 235 -15.87 -9.03 18.63
CA ALA A 235 -15.18 -7.77 18.88
C ALA A 235 -13.81 -7.75 18.18
N LEU A 236 -13.10 -8.88 18.15
CA LEU A 236 -11.83 -8.98 17.40
C LEU A 236 -12.05 -8.76 15.89
N ARG A 237 -13.06 -9.41 15.29
CA ARG A 237 -13.39 -9.23 13.86
C ARG A 237 -13.77 -7.78 13.57
N TRP A 238 -14.63 -7.21 14.41
CA TRP A 238 -15.03 -5.81 14.29
C TRP A 238 -13.83 -4.85 14.38
N ALA A 239 -12.93 -5.05 15.35
CA ALA A 239 -11.72 -4.25 15.51
C ALA A 239 -10.78 -4.38 14.31
N ALA A 240 -10.59 -5.59 13.77
CA ALA A 240 -9.76 -5.82 12.60
C ALA A 240 -10.27 -5.10 11.34
N GLU A 241 -11.59 -5.06 11.13
CA GLU A 241 -12.19 -4.30 10.01
C GLU A 241 -11.98 -2.80 10.16
N TRP A 242 -12.21 -2.24 11.35
CA TRP A 242 -12.00 -0.81 11.60
C TRP A 242 -10.52 -0.42 11.56
N ASN A 243 -9.63 -1.29 12.01
CA ASN A 243 -8.19 -1.10 11.87
C ASN A 243 -7.80 -1.01 10.39
N LEU A 244 -8.29 -1.94 9.56
CA LEU A 244 -8.04 -1.92 8.11
C LEU A 244 -8.60 -0.65 7.44
N ILE A 245 -9.81 -0.23 7.80
CA ILE A 245 -10.42 1.02 7.30
C ILE A 245 -9.58 2.24 7.71
N TYR A 246 -9.11 2.29 8.95
CA TYR A 246 -8.24 3.37 9.40
C TYR A 246 -6.92 3.39 8.63
N GLN A 247 -6.31 2.23 8.39
CA GLN A 247 -5.06 2.15 7.63
C GLN A 247 -5.20 2.61 6.18
N TYR A 248 -6.41 2.77 5.66
CA TYR A 248 -6.61 3.35 4.34
C TYR A 248 -6.19 4.82 4.27
N TRP A 249 -6.69 5.66 5.19
CA TRP A 249 -6.54 7.13 5.06
C TRP A 249 -5.11 7.62 5.29
N VAL A 250 -4.26 6.82 5.92
CA VAL A 250 -2.85 7.16 6.11
C VAL A 250 -2.06 7.14 4.79
N HIS A 251 -2.62 6.60 3.70
CA HIS A 251 -1.97 6.50 2.39
C HIS A 251 -2.15 7.74 1.50
N THR A 252 -1.67 8.90 1.94
CA THR A 252 -1.69 10.12 1.13
C THR A 252 -0.45 10.98 1.33
N CYS A 253 0.00 11.63 0.26
CA CYS A 253 1.01 12.68 0.32
C CYS A 253 0.42 14.05 0.70
N LEU A 254 -0.88 14.27 0.49
CA LEU A 254 -1.50 15.60 0.62
C LEU A 254 -1.62 16.07 2.07
N VAL A 255 -1.67 15.14 3.03
CA VAL A 255 -1.72 15.47 4.46
C VAL A 255 -0.31 15.37 5.04
N ARG A 256 0.38 16.51 5.15
CA ARG A 256 1.77 16.54 5.62
C ARG A 256 1.89 16.39 7.12
N LYS A 257 1.03 17.09 7.86
CA LYS A 257 0.99 17.07 9.34
C LYS A 257 -0.43 17.08 9.84
N THR A 258 -0.60 16.52 11.03
CA THR A 258 -1.84 16.60 11.81
C THR A 258 -1.54 17.24 13.18
N PRO A 259 -2.53 17.60 14.00
CA PRO A 259 -2.28 18.18 15.32
C PRO A 259 -1.34 17.30 16.17
N ALA A 260 -0.43 17.92 16.92
CA ALA A 260 0.65 17.20 17.62
C ALA A 260 0.15 16.10 18.57
N TRP A 261 -0.98 16.32 19.27
CA TRP A 261 -1.58 15.30 20.13
C TRP A 261 -2.06 14.08 19.32
N PHE A 262 -2.55 14.29 18.10
CA PHE A 262 -3.02 13.24 17.22
C PHE A 262 -1.83 12.43 16.68
N GLU A 263 -0.75 13.09 16.23
CA GLU A 263 0.51 12.42 15.83
C GLU A 263 1.22 11.71 16.98
N TYR A 264 0.92 12.09 18.23
CA TYR A 264 1.51 11.41 19.36
C TYR A 264 0.88 10.03 19.59
N VAL A 265 -0.44 9.93 19.38
CA VAL A 265 -1.25 8.74 19.72
C VAL A 265 -1.52 7.86 18.50
N PHE A 266 -1.89 8.47 17.37
CA PHE A 266 -2.38 7.75 16.21
C PHE A 266 -1.36 7.71 15.06
N SER A 267 -1.42 6.65 14.26
CA SER A 267 -0.72 6.56 12.99
C SER A 267 -1.30 7.58 12.02
N THR A 268 -0.43 8.31 11.31
CA THR A 268 -0.83 9.41 10.43
C THR A 268 -0.14 9.25 9.08
N PRO A 269 -0.58 9.98 8.05
CA PRO A 269 0.09 9.96 6.75
C PRO A 269 1.59 10.28 6.82
N SER A 270 2.02 11.16 7.74
CA SER A 270 3.44 11.43 7.97
C SER A 270 4.19 10.20 8.47
N HIS A 271 3.65 9.50 9.48
CA HIS A 271 4.27 8.27 9.99
C HIS A 271 4.31 7.18 8.91
N HIS A 272 3.24 7.05 8.14
CA HIS A 272 3.12 5.98 7.17
C HIS A 272 3.94 6.22 5.88
N ARG A 273 4.25 7.47 5.51
CA ARG A 273 5.26 7.75 4.47
C ARG A 273 6.67 7.31 4.88
N VAL A 274 7.06 7.56 6.13
CA VAL A 274 8.33 7.05 6.69
C VAL A 274 8.36 5.52 6.70
N HIS A 275 7.21 4.90 7.00
CA HIS A 275 7.08 3.45 6.94
C HIS A 275 7.25 2.90 5.51
N HIS A 276 6.62 3.56 4.54
CA HIS A 276 6.72 3.19 3.12
C HIS A 276 8.07 3.48 2.49
N ASP A 277 8.93 4.24 3.17
CA ASP A 277 10.34 4.32 2.85
C ASP A 277 11.03 2.98 3.13
N ARG A 278 11.22 2.22 2.05
CA ARG A 278 11.80 0.87 2.07
C ARG A 278 13.23 0.79 2.63
N ARG A 279 13.89 1.91 2.88
CA ARG A 279 15.23 1.93 3.48
C ARG A 279 15.19 1.84 5.00
N LEU A 280 14.06 2.21 5.61
CA LEU A 280 13.99 2.53 7.04
C LEU A 280 13.42 1.39 7.86
N HIS A 281 12.36 0.73 7.39
CA HIS A 281 11.65 -0.31 8.13
C HIS A 281 11.32 0.14 9.57
N LYS A 282 10.54 1.21 9.67
CA LYS A 282 10.10 1.87 10.93
C LYS A 282 8.58 2.06 10.90
N ASN A 283 8.00 2.49 12.03
CA ASN A 283 6.59 2.87 12.15
C ASN A 283 5.60 1.76 11.72
N PHE A 284 5.48 0.69 12.51
CA PHE A 284 4.65 -0.48 12.20
C PHE A 284 3.20 -0.41 12.72
N GLY A 285 2.86 0.56 13.57
CA GLY A 285 1.52 0.71 14.12
C GLY A 285 0.45 0.97 13.04
N GLY A 286 -0.67 0.26 13.11
CA GLY A 286 -1.77 0.41 12.16
C GLY A 286 -2.64 1.61 12.50
N LEU A 287 -3.28 1.56 13.67
CA LEU A 287 -4.11 2.63 14.23
C LEU A 287 -3.32 3.51 15.19
N PHE A 288 -2.57 2.91 16.12
CA PHE A 288 -1.84 3.64 17.15
C PHE A 288 -0.33 3.62 16.89
N ILE A 289 0.27 4.81 16.85
CA ILE A 289 1.73 4.97 16.74
C ILE A 289 2.43 4.77 18.10
N ILE A 290 1.66 4.69 19.18
CA ILE A 290 2.18 4.50 20.55
C ILE A 290 3.05 3.25 20.66
N TRP A 291 2.72 2.17 19.93
CA TRP A 291 3.49 0.93 19.94
C TRP A 291 4.89 1.15 19.42
N ASP A 292 5.05 1.92 18.35
CA ASP A 292 6.38 2.27 17.83
C ASP A 292 7.20 3.10 18.80
N ARG A 293 6.55 3.97 19.58
CA ARG A 293 7.21 4.75 20.64
C ARG A 293 7.65 3.84 21.79
N MET A 294 6.77 2.95 22.24
CA MET A 294 7.02 2.02 23.33
C MET A 294 8.13 1.01 22.99
N PHE A 295 8.13 0.48 21.78
CA PHE A 295 9.05 -0.57 21.32
C PHE A 295 10.25 -0.03 20.52
N GLY A 296 10.46 1.28 20.49
CA GLY A 296 11.67 1.92 19.92
C GLY A 296 11.77 1.88 18.39
N THR A 297 10.65 1.74 17.68
CA THR A 297 10.60 1.71 16.21
C THR A 297 10.05 2.99 15.58
N PHE A 298 9.74 4.01 16.39
CA PHE A 298 9.25 5.30 15.93
C PHE A 298 10.33 6.15 15.25
N LEU A 299 10.00 6.72 14.09
CA LEU A 299 10.79 7.71 13.37
C LEU A 299 9.87 8.76 12.74
N SER A 300 10.09 10.04 13.07
CA SER A 300 9.35 11.15 12.45
C SER A 300 10.02 11.60 11.15
N GLU A 301 9.25 12.20 10.24
CA GLU A 301 9.78 12.80 9.00
C GLU A 301 10.79 13.92 9.30
N VAL A 302 10.58 14.68 10.38
CA VAL A 302 11.49 15.75 10.82
C VAL A 302 12.84 15.18 11.22
N LYS A 303 12.85 14.15 12.07
CA LYS A 303 14.08 13.49 12.54
C LYS A 303 14.81 12.79 11.39
N LEU A 304 14.06 12.20 10.46
CA LEU A 304 14.62 11.66 9.23
C LEU A 304 15.32 12.75 8.40
N ALA A 305 14.70 13.92 8.24
CA ALA A 305 15.30 15.05 7.53
C ALA A 305 16.55 15.60 8.20
N GLU A 306 16.56 15.69 9.53
CA GLU A 306 17.76 16.08 10.29
C GLU A 306 18.89 15.06 10.12
N GLY A 307 18.60 13.77 10.17
CA GLY A 307 19.60 12.70 9.98
C GLY A 307 20.26 12.74 8.59
N VAL A 308 19.47 12.96 7.53
CA VAL A 308 20.00 13.13 6.17
C VAL A 308 20.85 14.40 6.05
N ARG A 309 20.45 15.49 6.71
CA ARG A 309 21.22 16.75 6.71
C ARG A 309 22.55 16.64 7.48
N GLY A 310 22.65 15.77 8.47
CA GLY A 310 23.83 15.58 9.31
C GLY A 310 24.96 14.74 8.69
N GLY A 311 24.93 14.47 7.39
CA GLY A 311 25.97 13.69 6.68
C GLY A 311 25.75 12.17 6.69
N GLY A 312 24.64 11.68 7.25
CA GLY A 312 24.19 10.32 7.01
C GLY A 312 23.47 10.26 5.67
N ASP A 313 24.19 9.98 4.58
CA ASP A 313 23.55 9.80 3.28
C ASP A 313 22.69 8.53 3.28
N LEU A 314 21.44 8.65 3.74
CA LEU A 314 20.42 7.61 3.62
C LEU A 314 19.86 7.56 2.19
N THR A 315 20.19 8.54 1.34
CA THR A 315 19.72 8.67 -0.05
C THR A 315 20.56 7.92 -1.07
N ARG A 316 21.79 7.55 -0.70
CA ARG A 316 22.70 6.77 -1.53
C ARG A 316 23.11 5.47 -0.85
N LEU A 317 23.33 4.44 -1.65
CA LEU A 317 24.06 3.25 -1.22
C LEU A 317 25.55 3.59 -1.04
N ASP A 318 26.31 2.74 -0.36
CA ASP A 318 27.78 2.88 -0.18
C ASP A 318 28.57 3.05 -1.51
N ASP A 319 27.95 2.74 -2.66
CA ASP A 319 28.50 2.89 -4.02
C ASP A 319 28.10 4.23 -4.70
N GLY A 320 27.38 5.11 -4.01
CA GLY A 320 26.94 6.41 -4.50
C GLY A 320 25.62 6.40 -5.29
N GLU A 321 24.95 5.26 -5.45
CA GLU A 321 23.71 5.17 -6.22
C GLU A 321 22.47 5.63 -5.44
N GLU A 322 21.63 6.46 -6.06
CA GLU A 322 20.36 6.91 -5.49
C GLU A 322 19.36 5.77 -5.28
N VAL A 323 18.79 5.69 -4.08
CA VAL A 323 17.72 4.74 -3.76
C VAL A 323 16.37 5.46 -3.84
N SER A 324 15.50 5.03 -4.77
CA SER A 324 14.11 5.52 -4.78
C SER A 324 13.44 5.28 -3.42
N VAL A 325 12.82 6.31 -2.86
CA VAL A 325 12.15 6.24 -1.57
C VAL A 325 10.96 5.27 -1.61
N PHE A 326 10.17 5.34 -2.68
CA PHE A 326 9.03 4.45 -2.97
C PHE A 326 9.36 3.46 -4.10
N GLY A 327 8.53 2.44 -4.28
CA GLY A 327 8.67 1.43 -5.33
C GLY A 327 9.61 0.27 -4.95
N THR A 328 9.69 -0.73 -5.82
CA THR A 328 10.50 -1.94 -5.60
C THR A 328 11.99 -1.72 -5.88
N MET A 329 12.89 -2.43 -5.16
CA MET A 329 14.35 -2.45 -5.45
C MET A 329 14.70 -3.19 -6.75
N LEU A 330 13.76 -3.99 -7.24
CA LEU A 330 13.89 -4.90 -8.38
C LEU A 330 13.22 -4.27 -9.60
N ASN A 331 13.66 -4.65 -10.79
CA ASN A 331 12.92 -4.33 -12.00
C ASN A 331 11.54 -4.97 -11.95
N GLN A 332 10.53 -4.20 -12.34
CA GLN A 332 9.23 -4.76 -12.69
C GLN A 332 9.17 -5.01 -14.17
N GLU A 333 9.58 -6.23 -14.50
CA GLU A 333 9.71 -6.68 -15.87
C GLU A 333 8.36 -7.10 -16.45
N ASN A 334 7.38 -7.49 -15.61
CA ASN A 334 6.13 -8.09 -16.05
C ASN A 334 4.95 -7.84 -15.09
N TYR A 335 3.89 -7.18 -15.57
CA TYR A 335 2.68 -6.87 -14.78
C TYR A 335 1.86 -8.11 -14.41
N LEU A 336 1.91 -9.21 -15.18
CA LEU A 336 1.23 -10.47 -14.82
C LEU A 336 1.85 -11.08 -13.57
N VAL A 337 3.18 -11.04 -13.45
CA VAL A 337 3.87 -11.59 -12.27
C VAL A 337 3.51 -10.78 -11.01
N ASP A 338 3.36 -9.45 -11.15
CA ASP A 338 2.89 -8.57 -10.09
C ASP A 338 1.40 -8.77 -9.77
N LEU A 339 0.55 -8.97 -10.79
CA LEU A 339 -0.89 -9.25 -10.62
C LEU A 339 -1.11 -10.48 -9.74
N PHE A 340 -0.39 -11.57 -10.02
CA PHE A 340 -0.42 -12.79 -9.21
C PHE A 340 0.46 -12.73 -7.96
N GLN A 341 1.20 -11.63 -7.79
CA GLN A 341 2.02 -11.36 -6.60
C GLN A 341 3.12 -12.39 -6.37
N LEU A 342 3.67 -12.94 -7.47
CA LEU A 342 4.63 -14.06 -7.43
C LEU A 342 6.09 -13.62 -7.51
N GLN A 343 6.38 -12.35 -7.82
CA GLN A 343 7.75 -11.88 -8.04
C GLN A 343 8.66 -12.18 -6.84
N HIS A 344 8.28 -11.69 -5.66
CA HIS A 344 9.05 -11.86 -4.42
C HIS A 344 9.04 -13.31 -3.90
N PRO A 345 7.92 -14.06 -3.93
CA PRO A 345 7.93 -15.49 -3.62
C PRO A 345 8.88 -16.30 -4.52
N ILE A 346 8.83 -16.11 -5.84
CA ILE A 346 9.71 -16.82 -6.79
C ILE A 346 11.19 -16.50 -6.51
N GLN A 347 11.51 -15.24 -6.23
CA GLN A 347 12.88 -14.84 -5.90
C GLN A 347 13.36 -15.43 -4.57
N THR A 348 12.49 -15.46 -3.56
CA THR A 348 12.79 -16.09 -2.27
C THR A 348 13.04 -17.59 -2.45
N ALA A 349 12.17 -18.28 -3.22
CA ALA A 349 12.34 -19.70 -3.54
C ALA A 349 13.64 -19.99 -4.31
N ARG A 350 13.98 -19.17 -5.31
CA ARG A 350 15.27 -19.28 -6.04
C ARG A 350 16.47 -19.09 -5.10
N SER A 351 16.38 -18.17 -4.16
CA SER A 351 17.45 -17.92 -3.18
C SER A 351 17.59 -19.08 -2.20
N LEU A 352 16.49 -19.65 -1.72
CA LEU A 352 16.46 -20.85 -0.88
C LEU A 352 17.01 -22.09 -1.59
N TYR A 353 16.73 -22.23 -2.89
CA TYR A 353 17.27 -23.32 -3.71
C TYR A 353 18.79 -23.20 -3.86
N LYS A 354 19.30 -21.99 -4.12
CA LYS A 354 20.75 -21.71 -4.28
C LYS A 354 21.54 -21.78 -2.97
N ALA A 355 20.88 -21.54 -1.83
CA ALA A 355 21.51 -21.57 -0.51
C ALA A 355 22.03 -22.98 -0.16
N LYS A 356 23.35 -23.08 0.10
CA LYS A 356 24.01 -24.34 0.48
C LYS A 356 23.94 -24.55 2.00
N GLY A 357 23.39 -25.69 2.41
CA GLY A 357 23.26 -26.08 3.82
C GLY A 357 22.07 -25.45 4.55
N LEU A 358 21.68 -26.07 5.67
CA LEU A 358 20.50 -25.67 6.45
C LEU A 358 20.63 -24.25 7.03
N ARG A 359 21.80 -23.90 7.57
CA ARG A 359 22.05 -22.57 8.15
C ARG A 359 21.79 -21.45 7.14
N GLN A 360 22.25 -21.62 5.90
CA GLN A 360 22.08 -20.62 4.85
C GLN A 360 20.63 -20.52 4.38
N LYS A 361 19.93 -21.66 4.29
CA LYS A 361 18.50 -21.69 3.98
C LYS A 361 17.68 -20.98 5.06
N LEU A 362 17.99 -21.22 6.33
CA LEU A 362 17.36 -20.52 7.46
C LEU A 362 17.64 -19.02 7.41
N LYS A 363 18.88 -18.60 7.11
CA LYS A 363 19.19 -17.18 6.90
C LYS A 363 18.33 -16.57 5.80
N VAL A 364 18.24 -17.20 4.63
CA VAL A 364 17.40 -16.71 3.52
C VAL A 364 15.91 -16.66 3.89
N ALA A 365 15.42 -17.59 4.70
CA ALA A 365 14.02 -17.62 5.13
C ALA A 365 13.69 -16.59 6.24
N LEU A 366 14.66 -16.29 7.12
CA LEU A 366 14.43 -15.52 8.34
C LEU A 366 14.97 -14.09 8.26
N GLU A 367 16.12 -13.86 7.64
CA GLU A 367 16.71 -12.53 7.49
C GLU A 367 15.98 -11.80 6.35
N GLY A 368 14.95 -11.02 6.69
CA GLY A 368 14.15 -10.21 5.77
C GLY A 368 14.70 -8.80 5.55
N ALA A 369 13.94 -7.94 4.86
CA ALA A 369 14.41 -6.61 4.44
C ALA A 369 14.87 -5.70 5.59
N GLY A 370 14.27 -5.82 6.77
CA GLY A 370 14.67 -5.10 7.99
C GLY A 370 16.13 -5.34 8.40
N PHE A 371 16.70 -6.51 8.07
CA PHE A 371 18.11 -6.84 8.31
C PHE A 371 19.07 -6.19 7.32
N TYR A 372 18.58 -5.73 6.16
CA TYR A 372 19.38 -5.20 5.05
C TYR A 372 19.13 -3.71 4.77
N SER A 373 18.47 -3.01 5.70
CA SER A 373 18.37 -1.54 5.67
C SER A 373 19.76 -0.93 5.49
N ALA A 374 19.85 0.25 4.86
CA ALA A 374 21.11 0.95 4.53
C ALA A 374 22.05 1.22 5.72
N VAL A 375 21.64 0.84 6.94
CA VAL A 375 22.39 0.95 8.20
C VAL A 375 23.24 -0.30 8.48
N HIS A 376 23.02 -1.45 7.81
CA HIS A 376 23.76 -2.69 8.07
C HIS A 376 24.79 -3.01 6.95
N LYS A 377 26.08 -3.01 7.33
CA LYS A 377 27.23 -3.28 6.44
C LYS A 377 27.31 -4.73 5.94
N ASP A 378 26.71 -5.70 6.65
CA ASP A 378 26.72 -7.11 6.26
C ASP A 378 25.47 -7.46 5.45
N ARG A 379 25.56 -7.20 4.14
CA ARG A 379 24.51 -7.54 3.15
C ARG A 379 24.51 -9.06 2.90
N GLY A 380 23.91 -9.80 3.83
CA GLY A 380 23.54 -11.20 3.68
C GLY A 380 22.57 -11.44 2.51
N ILE A 381 22.22 -12.70 2.29
CA ILE A 381 21.91 -13.36 1.01
C ILE A 381 20.53 -13.00 0.41
N MET A 382 20.21 -11.71 0.38
CA MET A 382 19.25 -11.16 -0.57
C MET A 382 19.99 -10.66 -1.81
N PRO A 383 19.38 -10.77 -3.01
CA PRO A 383 20.15 -10.60 -4.22
C PRO A 383 20.75 -9.19 -4.23
N ARG A 384 22.05 -9.16 -4.57
CA ARG A 384 22.85 -7.99 -4.98
C ARG A 384 22.23 -7.21 -6.17
N ALA A 385 20.95 -7.42 -6.46
CA ALA A 385 20.22 -6.97 -7.64
C ALA A 385 19.28 -5.81 -7.29
N SER A 386 19.70 -4.89 -6.42
CA SER A 386 19.14 -3.55 -6.49
C SER A 386 19.49 -3.01 -7.88
N VAL A 387 18.48 -2.84 -8.73
CA VAL A 387 18.72 -2.26 -10.05
C VAL A 387 18.96 -0.76 -9.85
N PRO A 388 20.07 -0.21 -10.38
CA PRO A 388 20.36 1.21 -10.33
C PRO A 388 19.16 2.03 -10.80
N LEU A 389 18.89 3.15 -10.13
CA LEU A 389 17.69 3.95 -10.42
C LEU A 389 17.61 4.37 -11.90
N ASN A 390 18.75 4.69 -12.51
CA ASN A 390 18.89 5.09 -13.91
C ASN A 390 18.67 3.95 -14.95
N ARG A 391 18.51 2.71 -14.49
CA ARG A 391 18.27 1.52 -15.33
C ARG A 391 16.97 0.81 -14.96
N ARG A 392 16.23 1.34 -14.00
CA ARG A 392 15.00 0.72 -13.47
C ARG A 392 13.82 0.87 -14.43
N ILE A 393 13.16 -0.25 -14.70
CA ILE A 393 11.83 -0.28 -15.33
C ILE A 393 10.79 -0.10 -14.22
N ARG A 394 9.88 0.87 -14.42
CA ARG A 394 8.87 1.31 -13.45
C ARG A 394 7.47 0.77 -13.75
N PHE A 395 6.58 0.85 -12.75
CA PHE A 395 5.13 0.61 -12.90
C PHE A 395 4.38 1.69 -13.70
N SER A 396 5.09 2.67 -14.24
CA SER A 396 4.51 3.65 -15.14
C SER A 396 4.68 3.19 -16.58
N SER A 397 3.70 2.47 -17.13
CA SER A 397 3.57 2.38 -18.59
C SER A 397 2.67 3.50 -19.11
N ARG A 398 2.88 3.91 -20.36
CA ARG A 398 2.08 4.96 -21.02
C ARG A 398 1.33 4.37 -22.20
N LEU A 399 0.01 4.42 -22.12
CA LEU A 399 -0.89 4.18 -23.23
C LEU A 399 -1.29 5.51 -23.87
N PRO A 400 -1.58 5.54 -25.18
CA PRO A 400 -2.34 6.63 -25.79
C PRO A 400 -3.65 6.89 -25.03
N ILE A 401 -4.22 8.09 -25.17
CA ILE A 401 -5.46 8.47 -24.47
C ILE A 401 -6.60 7.46 -24.73
N PRO A 402 -6.88 7.03 -25.99
CA PRO A 402 -7.89 6.00 -26.24
C PRO A 402 -7.60 4.68 -25.50
N GLY A 403 -6.32 4.27 -25.46
CA GLY A 403 -5.86 3.06 -24.76
C GLY A 403 -6.10 3.13 -23.27
N SER A 404 -5.79 4.29 -22.70
CA SER A 404 -6.00 4.57 -21.29
C SER A 404 -7.49 4.55 -20.93
N LEU A 405 -8.36 5.16 -21.76
CA LEU A 405 -9.81 5.18 -21.54
C LEU A 405 -10.41 3.77 -21.61
N TYR A 406 -10.05 2.99 -22.62
CA TYR A 406 -10.50 1.60 -22.74
C TYR A 406 -10.04 0.75 -21.57
N ALA A 407 -8.75 0.83 -21.21
CA ALA A 407 -8.20 0.08 -20.08
C ALA A 407 -8.94 0.41 -18.79
N LEU A 408 -9.27 1.70 -18.56
CA LEU A 408 -10.10 2.12 -17.44
C LEU A 408 -11.51 1.54 -17.53
N VAL A 409 -12.20 1.63 -18.67
CA VAL A 409 -13.57 1.09 -18.82
C VAL A 409 -13.59 -0.43 -18.54
N HIS A 410 -12.70 -1.19 -19.17
CA HIS A 410 -12.61 -2.63 -18.95
C HIS A 410 -12.20 -2.99 -17.52
N PHE A 411 -11.35 -2.17 -16.90
CA PHE A 411 -11.00 -2.32 -15.49
C PHE A 411 -12.21 -2.11 -14.57
N HIS A 412 -13.02 -1.07 -14.80
CA HIS A 412 -14.24 -0.84 -14.03
C HIS A 412 -15.26 -1.97 -14.21
N VAL A 413 -15.40 -2.50 -15.43
CA VAL A 413 -16.23 -3.69 -15.69
C VAL A 413 -15.71 -4.90 -14.91
N ALA A 414 -14.39 -5.12 -14.87
CA ALA A 414 -13.81 -6.21 -14.09
C ALA A 414 -14.06 -6.06 -12.58
N VAL A 415 -13.94 -4.84 -12.04
CA VAL A 415 -14.25 -4.56 -10.63
C VAL A 415 -15.75 -4.72 -10.33
N ALA A 416 -16.63 -4.27 -11.23
CA ALA A 416 -18.07 -4.46 -11.08
C ALA A 416 -18.45 -5.95 -11.09
N LEU A 417 -17.91 -6.72 -12.03
CA LEU A 417 -18.09 -8.17 -12.08
C LEU A 417 -17.56 -8.84 -10.80
N PHE A 418 -16.38 -8.43 -10.31
CA PHE A 418 -15.85 -8.91 -9.04
C PHE A 418 -16.81 -8.68 -7.89
N ILE A 419 -17.38 -7.47 -7.76
CA ILE A 419 -18.33 -7.15 -6.70
C ILE A 419 -19.58 -8.03 -6.82
N LEU A 420 -20.17 -8.13 -8.01
CA LEU A 420 -21.36 -8.95 -8.26
C LEU A 420 -21.14 -10.42 -7.89
N VAL A 421 -20.02 -10.99 -8.31
CA VAL A 421 -19.64 -12.38 -7.98
C VAL A 421 -19.37 -12.54 -6.47
N SER A 422 -18.78 -11.53 -5.82
CA SER A 422 -18.42 -11.59 -4.39
C SER A 422 -19.61 -11.46 -3.44
N VAL A 423 -20.71 -10.84 -3.88
CA VAL A 423 -21.92 -10.65 -3.07
C VAL A 423 -22.99 -11.69 -3.35
N ASP A 424 -22.83 -12.52 -4.37
CA ASP A 424 -23.78 -13.58 -4.73
C ASP A 424 -23.61 -14.82 -3.82
N PRO A 425 -24.55 -15.10 -2.91
CA PRO A 425 -24.48 -16.28 -2.06
C PRO A 425 -24.52 -17.59 -2.86
N GLY A 426 -25.19 -17.57 -4.02
CA GLY A 426 -25.29 -18.69 -4.95
C GLY A 426 -23.93 -19.07 -5.53
N VAL A 427 -23.03 -18.11 -5.74
CA VAL A 427 -21.63 -18.36 -6.12
C VAL A 427 -20.83 -18.88 -4.93
N LEU A 428 -20.93 -18.21 -3.78
CA LEU A 428 -20.11 -18.53 -2.61
C LEU A 428 -20.40 -19.93 -2.03
N ASN A 429 -21.57 -20.49 -2.30
CA ASN A 429 -21.98 -21.83 -1.89
C ASN A 429 -21.63 -22.94 -2.91
N GLN A 430 -21.03 -22.60 -4.06
CA GLN A 430 -20.64 -23.59 -5.06
C GLN A 430 -19.44 -24.43 -4.61
N SER A 431 -19.14 -25.47 -5.40
CA SER A 431 -17.87 -26.17 -5.30
C SER A 431 -16.69 -25.23 -5.56
N PHE A 432 -15.49 -25.60 -5.12
CA PHE A 432 -14.27 -24.83 -5.37
C PHE A 432 -14.09 -24.49 -6.86
N LEU A 433 -14.35 -25.46 -7.75
CA LEU A 433 -14.27 -25.24 -9.20
C LEU A 433 -15.36 -24.29 -9.71
N GLY A 434 -16.56 -24.32 -9.13
CA GLY A 434 -17.64 -23.37 -9.44
C GLY A 434 -17.29 -21.93 -9.06
N VAL A 435 -16.74 -21.75 -7.84
CA VAL A 435 -16.23 -20.44 -7.39
C VAL A 435 -15.12 -19.94 -8.31
N CYS A 436 -14.12 -20.79 -8.62
CA CYS A 436 -13.05 -20.44 -9.56
C CYS A 436 -13.61 -20.01 -10.92
N SER A 437 -14.57 -20.77 -11.45
CA SER A 437 -15.20 -20.49 -12.75
C SER A 437 -15.92 -19.15 -12.75
N SER A 438 -16.60 -18.81 -11.65
CA SER A 438 -17.33 -17.54 -11.49
C SER A 438 -16.39 -16.33 -11.49
N TYR A 439 -15.16 -16.47 -10.97
CA TYR A 439 -14.15 -15.41 -11.01
C TYR A 439 -13.28 -15.39 -12.29
N MET A 440 -13.35 -16.40 -13.16
CA MET A 440 -12.51 -16.46 -14.37
C MET A 440 -12.67 -15.23 -15.28
N PRO A 441 -13.87 -14.69 -15.55
CA PRO A 441 -14.02 -13.47 -16.35
C PRO A 441 -13.27 -12.26 -15.76
N VAL A 442 -13.30 -12.11 -14.43
CA VAL A 442 -12.58 -11.05 -13.71
C VAL A 442 -11.07 -11.24 -13.89
N VAL A 443 -10.56 -12.43 -13.58
CA VAL A 443 -9.12 -12.73 -13.66
C VAL A 443 -8.62 -12.57 -15.09
N ALA A 444 -9.38 -13.01 -16.09
CA ALA A 444 -9.03 -12.87 -17.50
C ALA A 444 -8.94 -11.39 -17.92
N CYS A 445 -9.88 -10.54 -17.48
CA CYS A 445 -9.81 -9.09 -17.69
C CYS A 445 -8.54 -8.49 -17.09
N LEU A 446 -8.24 -8.80 -15.83
CA LEU A 446 -7.05 -8.26 -15.16
C LEU A 446 -5.74 -8.75 -15.83
N CYS A 447 -5.68 -10.01 -16.24
CA CYS A 447 -4.54 -10.56 -16.98
C CYS A 447 -4.32 -9.85 -18.31
N SER A 448 -5.38 -9.62 -19.09
CA SER A 448 -5.24 -8.94 -20.38
C SER A 448 -4.80 -7.48 -20.20
N LEU A 449 -5.35 -6.77 -19.21
CA LEU A 449 -4.91 -5.41 -18.85
C LEU A 449 -3.45 -5.39 -18.40
N ALA A 450 -2.97 -6.42 -17.69
CA ALA A 450 -1.56 -6.55 -17.34
C ALA A 450 -0.68 -6.71 -18.60
N VAL A 451 -1.09 -7.54 -19.56
CA VAL A 451 -0.36 -7.72 -20.83
C VAL A 451 -0.34 -6.44 -21.68
N ILE A 452 -1.46 -5.69 -21.70
CA ILE A 452 -1.56 -4.35 -22.30
C ILE A 452 -0.56 -3.39 -21.64
N ASN A 453 -0.52 -3.35 -20.31
CA ASN A 453 0.39 -2.50 -19.56
C ASN A 453 1.86 -2.89 -19.74
N ASP A 454 2.15 -4.18 -20.02
CA ASP A 454 3.49 -4.64 -20.38
C ASP A 454 3.96 -4.16 -21.76
N GLY A 455 3.05 -3.66 -22.61
CA GLY A 455 3.42 -3.16 -23.93
C GLY A 455 3.87 -4.24 -24.89
N THR A 456 3.45 -5.49 -24.67
CA THR A 456 3.85 -6.60 -25.54
C THR A 456 3.15 -6.50 -26.89
N ARG A 457 3.80 -6.95 -27.96
CA ARG A 457 3.19 -7.00 -29.31
C ARG A 457 1.96 -7.91 -29.39
N ILE A 458 1.83 -8.84 -28.44
CA ILE A 458 0.71 -9.78 -28.38
C ILE A 458 -0.53 -9.20 -27.67
N ALA A 459 -0.40 -8.06 -26.98
CA ALA A 459 -1.46 -7.52 -26.12
C ALA A 459 -2.82 -7.30 -26.83
N PRO A 460 -2.87 -6.74 -28.06
CA PRO A 460 -4.15 -6.54 -28.74
C PRO A 460 -4.84 -7.88 -29.09
N TYR A 461 -4.06 -8.92 -29.39
CA TYR A 461 -4.59 -10.24 -29.72
C TYR A 461 -5.06 -10.99 -28.48
N THR A 462 -4.34 -10.89 -27.36
CA THR A 462 -4.80 -11.45 -26.08
C THR A 462 -6.08 -10.77 -25.62
N GLU A 463 -6.21 -9.47 -25.83
CA GLU A 463 -7.42 -8.72 -25.50
C GLU A 463 -8.60 -9.07 -26.40
N THR A 464 -8.35 -9.25 -27.69
CA THR A 464 -9.34 -9.72 -28.66
C THR A 464 -9.87 -11.10 -28.27
N LEU A 465 -8.97 -12.05 -27.98
CA LEU A 465 -9.34 -13.41 -27.57
C LEU A 465 -10.15 -13.39 -26.27
N ARG A 466 -9.72 -12.62 -25.28
CA ARG A 466 -10.44 -12.45 -24.01
C ARG A 466 -11.85 -11.92 -24.26
N CYS A 467 -11.99 -10.86 -25.04
CA CYS A 467 -13.28 -10.26 -25.38
C CYS A 467 -14.22 -11.28 -26.04
N PHE A 468 -13.77 -12.01 -27.05
CA PHE A 468 -14.62 -13.01 -27.71
C PHE A 468 -14.94 -14.21 -26.82
N TRP A 469 -14.04 -14.62 -25.94
CA TRP A 469 -14.31 -15.67 -24.98
C TRP A 469 -15.43 -15.28 -23.99
N ILE A 470 -15.36 -14.07 -23.41
CA ILE A 470 -16.42 -13.58 -22.51
C ILE A 470 -17.74 -13.37 -23.27
N ALA A 471 -17.68 -12.82 -24.48
CA ALA A 471 -18.86 -12.67 -25.33
C ALA A 471 -19.51 -14.03 -25.58
N ALA A 472 -18.74 -15.04 -26.01
CA ALA A 472 -19.25 -16.40 -26.24
C ALA A 472 -19.86 -17.02 -24.97
N ALA A 473 -19.25 -16.80 -23.80
CA ALA A 473 -19.79 -17.27 -22.52
C ALA A 473 -21.12 -16.60 -22.16
N SER A 474 -21.31 -15.33 -22.54
CA SER A 474 -22.56 -14.56 -22.33
C SER A 474 -23.56 -14.67 -23.49
N LYS A 475 -23.32 -15.54 -24.49
CA LYS A 475 -24.12 -15.61 -25.72
C LYS A 475 -25.58 -15.98 -25.46
N GLN A 476 -25.83 -16.86 -24.49
CA GLN A 476 -27.19 -17.28 -24.14
C GLN A 476 -28.06 -16.11 -23.66
N ASP A 477 -27.44 -15.11 -23.04
CA ASP A 477 -28.14 -13.93 -22.55
C ASP A 477 -28.46 -12.94 -23.68
N GLY A 478 -27.73 -12.99 -24.81
CA GLY A 478 -27.91 -12.09 -25.96
C GLY A 478 -27.90 -10.59 -25.60
N GLY A 479 -27.40 -10.24 -24.41
CA GLY A 479 -27.66 -8.97 -23.75
C GLY A 479 -26.51 -7.97 -23.85
N PRO A 480 -26.56 -6.88 -23.06
CA PRO A 480 -25.55 -5.82 -23.10
C PRO A 480 -24.12 -6.32 -22.88
N VAL A 481 -23.92 -7.34 -22.05
CA VAL A 481 -22.59 -7.95 -21.79
C VAL A 481 -22.01 -8.58 -23.05
N PHE A 482 -22.82 -9.34 -23.79
CA PHE A 482 -22.43 -9.95 -25.06
C PHE A 482 -21.97 -8.89 -26.06
N TYR A 483 -22.81 -7.87 -26.29
CA TYR A 483 -22.50 -6.82 -27.26
C TYR A 483 -21.29 -5.98 -26.85
N PHE A 484 -21.16 -5.66 -25.56
CA PHE A 484 -20.03 -4.91 -25.04
C PHE A 484 -18.70 -5.62 -25.33
N PHE A 485 -18.59 -6.91 -24.99
CA PHE A 485 -17.35 -7.64 -25.21
C PHE A 485 -17.13 -8.00 -26.68
N ALA A 486 -18.17 -8.31 -27.45
CA ALA A 486 -18.03 -8.55 -28.89
C ALA A 486 -17.51 -7.31 -29.63
N LEU A 487 -18.08 -6.13 -29.36
CA LEU A 487 -17.62 -4.87 -29.94
C LEU A 487 -16.20 -4.54 -29.50
N SER A 488 -15.90 -4.69 -28.20
CA SER A 488 -14.56 -4.44 -27.66
C SER A 488 -13.50 -5.34 -28.30
N GLY A 489 -13.84 -6.60 -28.60
CA GLY A 489 -12.96 -7.53 -29.30
C GLY A 489 -12.70 -7.10 -30.74
N LEU A 490 -13.73 -6.63 -31.46
CA LEU A 490 -13.57 -6.08 -32.80
C LEU A 490 -12.69 -4.83 -32.81
N ILE A 491 -12.91 -3.90 -31.86
CA ILE A 491 -12.10 -2.67 -31.74
C ILE A 491 -10.62 -3.01 -31.48
N ALA A 492 -10.35 -3.95 -30.58
CA ALA A 492 -8.98 -4.39 -30.28
C ALA A 492 -8.29 -5.09 -31.47
N LEU A 493 -9.06 -5.83 -32.29
CA LEU A 493 -8.55 -6.55 -33.45
C LEU A 493 -8.18 -5.64 -34.63
N PHE A 494 -9.06 -4.69 -34.98
CA PHE A 494 -8.92 -3.88 -36.19
C PHE A 494 -8.00 -2.67 -36.02
N ASN A 495 -7.66 -2.30 -34.79
CA ASN A 495 -6.72 -1.23 -34.50
C ASN A 495 -5.80 -1.67 -33.35
N PRO A 496 -4.69 -2.36 -33.58
CA PRO A 496 -3.90 -2.93 -32.47
C PRO A 496 -2.96 -1.91 -31.80
N GLU A 497 -2.60 -0.81 -32.47
CA GLU A 497 -1.51 0.08 -32.02
C GLU A 497 -1.86 0.89 -30.77
N TRP A 498 -3.13 1.26 -30.58
CA TRP A 498 -3.56 2.08 -29.44
C TRP A 498 -3.59 1.33 -28.11
N LEU A 499 -3.45 -0.01 -28.14
CA LEU A 499 -3.30 -0.89 -26.97
C LEU A 499 -1.83 -1.26 -26.68
N GLN A 500 -0.87 -0.69 -27.40
CA GLN A 500 0.55 -0.92 -27.13
C GLN A 500 1.07 0.13 -26.14
N ALA A 501 1.26 -0.27 -24.87
CA ALA A 501 1.88 0.60 -23.89
C ALA A 501 3.38 0.76 -24.12
N THR A 502 3.92 1.93 -23.80
CA THR A 502 5.37 2.15 -23.75
C THR A 502 5.86 2.09 -22.30
N LYS A 503 6.89 1.29 -22.03
CA LYS A 503 7.49 1.21 -20.69
C LYS A 503 8.30 2.48 -20.40
N VAL A 504 8.11 3.05 -19.22
CA VAL A 504 8.95 4.17 -18.75
C VAL A 504 10.17 3.59 -18.04
N VAL A 505 11.34 3.85 -18.60
CA VAL A 505 12.63 3.62 -17.95
C VAL A 505 13.05 4.93 -17.30
N SER A 506 13.47 4.93 -16.03
CA SER A 506 14.04 6.14 -15.45
C SER A 506 15.34 6.50 -16.16
N ARG A 507 15.30 7.51 -17.03
CA ARG A 507 16.50 8.22 -17.45
C ARG A 507 16.78 9.33 -16.43
N PRO A 508 18.05 9.59 -16.06
CA PRO A 508 18.35 10.80 -15.32
C PRO A 508 17.81 11.98 -16.13
N LYS A 509 17.12 12.92 -15.47
CA LYS A 509 17.03 14.27 -16.03
C LYS A 509 18.48 14.72 -16.17
N LYS A 510 18.97 14.87 -17.40
CA LYS A 510 20.15 15.70 -17.60
C LYS A 510 19.75 17.07 -17.07
N ASP A 511 20.50 17.58 -16.11
CA ASP A 511 20.31 18.92 -15.56
C ASP A 511 20.11 19.90 -16.72
N ILE A 512 18.98 20.62 -16.68
CA ILE A 512 18.71 21.83 -17.47
C ILE A 512 18.87 23.00 -16.51
#